data_AF-A0A0W4ZFS4-F1
#
_entry.id   AF-A0A0W4ZFS4-F1
#
_cell.length_a   1.000
_cell.length_b   1.000
_cell.length_c   1.000
_cell.angle_alpha   90.00
_cell.angle_beta   90.00
_cell.angle_gamma   90.00
#
_symmetry.space_group_name_H-M   'P 1'
#
loop_
_entity.id
_entity.type
_entity.pdbx_description
1 polymer ?
#
loop_
_entity_poly.entity_id
_entity_poly.type
_entity_poly.pdbx_seq_one_letter_code
_entity_poly.pdbx_strand_id
1 'polypeptide(L)'
;MHTLCAHPLSTVRRSTMSQNESQILNAFLVSSSGLKDIAGLSTFTSLFPSSKRSHPDIETLYRLLQTQRSAICQTVRKNIELECKLGPCRNIKGQGMGSESKKTEFTEFHNEPWQLETNKALELSEMLKQMEETVEKMQEEMEKLGKGCDDLLQNMKMIVSEMEVGPYEKQSLDHAEETVNGLRELIETCEELLKNCENTYQQAQRTENK
;
A
#
# COMPACT_ATOMS: atom_id res chain seq x y z
N MET A 1 42.87 27.54 -66.74
CA MET A 1 42.11 26.38 -67.23
C MET A 1 42.50 25.18 -66.37
N HIS A 2 41.55 24.72 -65.55
CA HIS A 2 41.53 23.44 -64.81
C HIS A 2 42.48 23.25 -63.62
N THR A 3 42.13 22.70 -62.47
CA THR A 3 40.86 22.46 -61.75
C THR A 3 41.34 22.15 -60.33
N LEU A 4 40.94 22.92 -59.32
CA LEU A 4 41.21 22.60 -57.91
C LEU A 4 40.43 21.32 -57.56
N CYS A 5 41.13 20.21 -57.32
CA CYS A 5 40.54 19.01 -56.74
C CYS A 5 40.19 19.29 -55.28
N ALA A 6 38.95 19.70 -55.04
CA ALA A 6 38.34 19.69 -53.72
C ALA A 6 37.97 18.24 -53.37
N HIS A 7 38.77 17.60 -52.52
CA HIS A 7 38.37 16.36 -51.85
C HIS A 7 37.43 16.71 -50.69
N PRO A 8 36.18 16.19 -50.65
CA PRO A 8 35.29 16.40 -49.52
C PRO A 8 35.72 15.49 -48.34
N LEU A 9 36.50 16.07 -47.41
CA LEU A 9 36.66 15.59 -46.05
C LEU A 9 35.36 15.83 -45.27
N SER A 10 34.39 14.93 -45.31
CA SER A 10 33.25 14.97 -44.37
C SER A 10 32.31 13.77 -44.53
N THR A 11 32.61 12.63 -43.91
CA THR A 11 31.57 11.64 -43.51
C THR A 11 31.99 10.75 -42.33
N VAL A 12 33.27 10.70 -41.94
CA VAL A 12 33.74 9.70 -40.95
C VAL A 12 33.48 10.07 -39.46
N ARG A 13 33.16 11.33 -39.12
CA ARG A 13 33.07 11.77 -37.70
C ARG A 13 31.70 11.68 -37.03
N ARG A 14 30.62 11.33 -37.74
CA ARG A 14 29.26 11.42 -37.15
C ARG A 14 28.82 10.15 -36.42
N SER A 15 29.27 8.96 -36.85
CA SER A 15 28.87 7.67 -36.24
C SER A 15 29.65 7.33 -34.97
N THR A 16 30.81 7.96 -34.71
CA THR A 16 31.65 7.65 -33.55
C THR A 16 31.16 8.33 -32.26
N MET A 17 30.42 9.44 -32.35
CA MET A 17 29.94 10.17 -31.16
C MET A 17 28.75 9.48 -30.48
N SER A 18 27.79 8.93 -31.25
CA SER A 18 26.64 8.20 -30.68
C SER A 18 27.06 6.89 -30.02
N GLN A 19 28.07 6.23 -30.57
CA GLN A 19 28.64 5.02 -29.97
C GLN A 19 29.41 5.36 -28.68
N ASN A 20 30.13 6.49 -28.64
CA ASN A 20 30.82 6.95 -27.43
C ASN A 20 29.85 7.32 -26.30
N GLU A 21 28.80 8.12 -26.58
CA GLU A 21 27.84 8.53 -25.56
C GLU A 21 27.05 7.35 -25.02
N SER A 22 26.51 6.49 -25.90
CA SER A 22 25.79 5.29 -25.49
C SER A 22 26.66 4.36 -24.64
N GLN A 23 27.94 4.21 -24.99
CA GLN A 23 28.90 3.43 -24.20
C GLN A 23 29.16 4.05 -22.83
N ILE A 24 29.38 5.37 -22.75
CA ILE A 24 29.59 6.08 -21.47
C ILE A 24 28.36 5.93 -20.57
N LEU A 25 27.17 6.19 -21.10
CA LEU A 25 25.92 6.10 -20.34
C LEU A 25 25.63 4.67 -19.88
N ASN A 26 25.85 3.66 -20.72
CA ASN A 26 25.70 2.26 -20.32
C ASN A 26 26.73 1.84 -19.27
N ALA A 27 27.98 2.29 -19.40
CA ALA A 27 29.02 2.01 -18.42
C ALA A 27 28.68 2.62 -17.05
N PHE A 28 28.22 3.87 -17.03
CA PHE A 28 27.98 4.63 -15.80
C PHE A 28 26.64 4.32 -15.13
N LEU A 29 25.57 4.17 -15.91
CA LEU A 29 24.21 4.03 -15.37
C LEU A 29 23.74 2.59 -15.27
N VAL A 30 24.28 1.67 -16.07
CA VAL A 30 23.74 0.30 -16.19
C VAL A 30 24.72 -0.75 -15.68
N SER A 31 25.99 -0.66 -16.06
CA SER A 31 26.99 -1.70 -15.77
C SER A 31 27.39 -1.75 -14.29
N SER A 32 27.31 -0.63 -13.57
CA SER A 32 27.55 -0.51 -12.13
C SER A 32 26.28 -0.61 -11.27
N SER A 33 25.13 -0.82 -11.91
CA SER A 33 23.82 -0.71 -11.25
C SER A 33 23.21 -2.06 -10.90
N GLY A 34 23.91 -3.18 -11.04
CA GLY A 34 23.42 -4.47 -10.60
C GLY A 34 23.26 -4.52 -9.08
N LEU A 35 22.20 -5.20 -8.58
CA LEU A 35 22.03 -5.36 -7.13
C LEU A 35 23.24 -6.06 -6.50
N LYS A 36 23.79 -7.07 -7.19
CA LYS A 36 24.97 -7.82 -6.76
C LYS A 36 26.22 -6.94 -6.63
N ASP A 37 26.37 -5.94 -7.49
CA ASP A 37 27.54 -5.05 -7.50
C ASP A 37 27.52 -4.07 -6.33
N ILE A 38 26.32 -3.67 -5.90
CA ILE A 38 26.11 -2.73 -4.78
C ILE A 38 26.03 -3.46 -3.45
N ALA A 39 25.25 -4.55 -3.41
CA ALA A 39 25.05 -5.37 -2.22
C ALA A 39 24.86 -6.83 -2.63
N GLY A 40 25.92 -7.63 -2.44
CA GLY A 40 25.83 -9.09 -2.54
C GLY A 40 24.84 -9.67 -1.52
N LEU A 41 24.41 -10.92 -1.74
CA LEU A 41 23.45 -11.60 -0.86
C LEU A 41 23.92 -11.65 0.60
N SER A 42 25.23 -11.82 0.84
CA SER A 42 25.80 -11.84 2.19
C SER A 42 25.66 -10.48 2.88
N THR A 43 26.03 -9.39 2.20
CA THR A 43 25.87 -8.02 2.69
C THR A 43 24.40 -7.70 2.94
N PHE A 44 23.51 -8.07 2.00
CA PHE A 44 22.07 -7.90 2.16
C PHE A 44 21.53 -8.65 3.38
N THR A 45 21.93 -9.91 3.55
CA THR A 45 21.53 -10.74 4.71
C THR A 45 22.04 -10.15 6.02
N SER A 46 23.21 -9.50 6.01
CA SER A 46 23.78 -8.85 7.20
C SER A 46 22.94 -7.67 7.72
N LEU A 47 22.12 -7.05 6.87
CA LEU A 47 21.20 -5.96 7.24
C LEU A 47 20.05 -6.43 8.13
N PHE A 48 19.78 -7.74 8.16
CA PHE A 48 18.73 -8.31 9.01
C PHE A 48 19.28 -8.66 10.40
N PRO A 49 18.44 -8.62 11.45
CA PRO A 49 18.80 -9.09 12.79
C PRO A 49 19.28 -10.54 12.76
N SER A 50 20.28 -10.86 13.58
CA SER A 50 20.96 -12.18 13.62
C SER A 50 19.99 -13.37 13.73
N SER A 51 18.89 -13.19 14.48
CA SER A 51 17.85 -14.20 14.70
C SER A 51 16.99 -14.51 13.47
N LYS A 52 17.04 -13.68 12.43
CA LYS A 52 16.23 -13.83 11.21
C LYS A 52 17.06 -14.09 9.95
N ARG A 53 18.39 -14.02 10.01
CA ARG A 53 19.29 -14.17 8.85
C ARG A 53 19.19 -15.53 8.15
N SER A 54 18.79 -16.58 8.86
CA SER A 54 18.60 -17.92 8.30
C SER A 54 17.21 -18.13 7.67
N HIS A 55 16.36 -17.10 7.62
CA HIS A 55 15.02 -17.21 7.08
C HIS A 55 15.05 -17.31 5.55
N PRO A 56 14.38 -18.32 4.94
CA PRO A 56 14.43 -18.54 3.49
C PRO A 56 13.87 -17.37 2.67
N ASP A 57 12.94 -16.59 3.24
CA ASP A 57 12.37 -15.42 2.55
C ASP A 57 13.38 -14.32 2.25
N ILE A 58 14.50 -14.24 2.97
CA ILE A 58 15.54 -13.24 2.69
C ILE A 58 16.16 -13.48 1.31
N GLU A 59 16.41 -14.74 0.95
CA GLU A 59 16.91 -15.10 -0.38
C GLU A 59 15.86 -14.82 -1.46
N THR A 60 14.59 -15.14 -1.17
CA THR A 60 13.47 -14.85 -2.08
C THR A 60 13.31 -13.35 -2.32
N LEU A 61 13.39 -12.53 -1.27
CA LEU A 61 13.35 -11.08 -1.36
C LEU A 61 14.54 -10.53 -2.14
N TYR A 62 15.75 -11.06 -1.92
CA TYR A 62 16.93 -10.67 -2.66
C TYR A 62 16.78 -10.95 -4.17
N ARG A 63 16.26 -12.12 -4.54
CA ARG A 63 15.97 -12.48 -5.93
C ARG A 63 14.89 -11.59 -6.56
N LEU A 64 13.86 -11.23 -5.80
CA LEU A 64 12.82 -10.31 -6.26
C LEU A 64 13.40 -8.93 -6.56
N LEU A 65 14.17 -8.37 -5.62
CA LEU A 65 14.84 -7.08 -5.79
C LEU A 65 15.84 -7.12 -6.96
N GLN A 66 16.55 -8.23 -7.14
CA GLN A 66 17.47 -8.41 -8.27
C GLN A 66 16.71 -8.34 -9.60
N THR A 67 15.55 -9.01 -9.69
CA THR A 67 14.68 -8.99 -10.88
C THR A 67 14.16 -7.58 -11.15
N GLN A 68 13.61 -6.90 -10.13
CA GLN A 68 13.10 -5.54 -10.26
C GLN A 68 14.19 -4.57 -10.73
N ARG A 69 15.37 -4.64 -10.14
CA ARG A 69 16.49 -3.75 -10.51
C ARG A 69 17.02 -4.05 -11.91
N SER A 70 17.05 -5.31 -12.32
CA SER A 70 17.37 -5.70 -13.70
C SER A 70 16.37 -5.12 -14.70
N ALA A 71 15.07 -5.14 -14.39
CA ALA A 71 14.04 -4.54 -15.24
C ALA A 71 14.27 -3.03 -15.41
N ILE A 72 14.57 -2.31 -14.32
CA ILE A 72 14.91 -0.88 -14.36
C ILE A 72 16.13 -0.64 -15.27
N CYS A 73 17.21 -1.42 -15.08
CA CYS A 73 18.41 -1.31 -15.90
C CYS A 73 18.13 -1.54 -17.41
N GLN A 74 17.23 -2.46 -17.74
CA GLN A 74 16.80 -2.68 -19.13
C GLN A 74 16.01 -1.48 -19.68
N THR A 75 15.12 -0.89 -18.90
CA THR A 75 14.39 0.33 -19.29
C THR A 75 15.35 1.49 -19.53
N VAL A 76 16.30 1.71 -18.61
CA VAL A 76 17.33 2.75 -18.77
C VAL A 76 18.17 2.52 -20.04
N ARG A 77 18.55 1.27 -20.35
CA ARG A 77 19.26 0.95 -21.60
C ARG A 77 18.45 1.33 -22.84
N LYS A 78 17.15 1.00 -22.87
CA LYS A 78 16.25 1.38 -23.97
C LYS A 78 16.16 2.90 -24.09
N ASN A 79 16.04 3.62 -22.97
CA ASN A 79 15.98 5.08 -22.97
C ASN A 79 17.28 5.72 -23.47
N ILE A 80 18.44 5.19 -23.07
CA ILE A 80 19.75 5.62 -23.60
C ILE A 80 19.78 5.46 -25.13
N GLU A 81 19.34 4.32 -25.66
CA GLU A 81 19.30 4.10 -27.10
C GLU A 81 18.36 5.07 -27.83
N LEU A 82 17.20 5.39 -27.24
CA LEU A 82 16.26 6.35 -27.80
C LEU A 82 16.82 7.78 -27.77
N GLU A 83 17.35 8.22 -26.64
CA GLU A 83 17.90 9.57 -26.49
C GLU A 83 19.16 9.77 -27.34
N CYS A 84 20.04 8.76 -27.46
CA CYS A 84 21.18 8.86 -28.39
C CYS A 84 20.73 8.97 -29.87
N LYS A 85 19.57 8.43 -30.23
CA LYS A 85 18.98 8.57 -31.58
C LYS A 85 18.30 9.93 -31.77
N LEU A 86 17.69 10.49 -30.73
CA LEU A 86 16.93 11.76 -30.76
C LEU A 86 17.78 13.00 -30.49
N GLY A 87 18.90 12.86 -29.76
CA GLY A 87 19.81 13.93 -29.35
C GLY A 87 20.29 14.84 -30.49
N PRO A 88 20.62 14.32 -31.69
CA PRO A 88 20.98 15.16 -32.84
C PRO A 88 19.81 16.04 -33.33
N CYS A 89 18.56 15.60 -33.20
CA CYS A 89 17.38 16.33 -33.70
C CYS A 89 16.89 17.41 -32.71
N ARG A 90 17.22 17.29 -31.42
CA ARG A 90 16.81 18.25 -30.39
C ARG A 90 17.72 19.48 -30.32
N ASN A 91 19.01 19.31 -30.61
CA ASN A 91 20.01 20.40 -30.58
C ASN A 91 20.07 21.26 -31.86
N ILE A 92 19.29 20.96 -32.91
CA ILE A 92 19.28 21.76 -34.16
C ILE A 92 18.14 22.79 -34.18
N LYS A 93 17.19 22.77 -33.22
CA LYS A 93 16.07 23.73 -33.17
C LYS A 93 16.39 25.07 -32.46
N GLY A 94 17.67 25.36 -32.21
CA GLY A 94 18.11 26.62 -31.60
C GLY A 94 18.62 27.68 -32.59
N GLN A 95 18.78 27.37 -33.88
CA GLN A 95 19.20 28.34 -34.89
C GLN A 95 18.53 28.10 -36.25
N GLY A 96 17.68 29.05 -36.66
CA GLY A 96 17.59 29.46 -38.06
C GLY A 96 16.57 28.74 -38.96
N MET A 97 15.54 29.50 -39.32
CA MET A 97 14.81 29.52 -40.61
C MET A 97 13.97 28.29 -41.01
N GLY A 98 12.73 28.62 -41.38
CA GLY A 98 11.68 27.68 -41.70
C GLY A 98 11.98 26.75 -42.87
N SER A 99 11.44 25.55 -42.77
CA SER A 99 11.02 24.73 -43.90
C SER A 99 10.12 23.60 -43.39
N GLU A 100 8.94 23.48 -44.02
CA GLU A 100 8.03 22.36 -43.89
C GLU A 100 8.78 21.02 -43.94
N SER A 101 8.56 20.16 -42.95
CA SER A 101 9.01 18.77 -43.01
C SER A 101 8.04 17.84 -42.30
N LYS A 102 7.30 17.13 -43.16
CA LYS A 102 6.62 15.83 -43.00
C LYS A 102 6.49 15.29 -41.57
N LYS A 103 5.24 15.31 -41.11
CA LYS A 103 4.67 14.43 -40.08
C LYS A 103 5.03 12.98 -40.40
N THR A 104 6.10 12.49 -39.78
CA THR A 104 6.42 11.06 -39.80
C THR A 104 5.70 10.47 -38.59
N GLU A 105 4.65 9.72 -38.90
CA GLU A 105 3.81 8.98 -37.97
C GLU A 105 4.67 8.01 -37.15
N PHE A 106 4.96 8.40 -35.91
CA PHE A 106 5.64 7.56 -34.94
C PHE A 106 4.58 6.67 -34.31
N THR A 107 4.56 5.40 -34.71
CA THR A 107 3.73 4.37 -34.09
C THR A 107 4.27 4.10 -32.68
N GLU A 108 3.46 4.50 -31.71
CA GLU A 108 3.77 4.54 -30.29
C GLU A 108 3.89 3.11 -29.73
N PHE A 109 5.11 2.71 -29.41
CA PHE A 109 5.45 1.41 -28.85
C PHE A 109 5.21 1.45 -27.33
N HIS A 110 4.06 0.94 -26.92
CA HIS A 110 3.72 0.68 -25.52
C HIS A 110 4.76 -0.25 -24.87
N ASN A 111 5.48 0.22 -23.85
CA ASN A 111 6.08 -0.65 -22.85
C ASN A 111 6.27 0.10 -21.52
N GLU A 112 5.20 0.13 -20.73
CA GLU A 112 5.19 0.37 -19.29
C GLU A 112 6.10 -0.66 -18.59
N PRO A 113 6.97 -0.25 -17.67
CA PRO A 113 6.53 -0.30 -16.27
C PRO A 113 7.19 0.79 -15.42
N TRP A 114 6.61 1.99 -15.40
CA TRP A 114 6.71 3.01 -14.34
C TRP A 114 5.76 4.12 -14.79
N GLN A 115 4.56 4.16 -14.21
CA GLN A 115 3.61 5.26 -14.35
C GLN A 115 4.23 6.54 -13.77
N LEU A 116 5.04 7.22 -14.56
CA LEU A 116 5.18 8.66 -14.46
C LEU A 116 4.45 9.17 -15.68
N GLU A 117 3.17 9.53 -15.49
CA GLU A 117 2.36 10.18 -16.51
C GLU A 117 3.20 11.28 -17.14
N THR A 118 3.70 11.04 -18.35
CA THR A 118 4.22 12.10 -19.19
C THR A 118 2.99 12.87 -19.62
N ASN A 119 2.52 13.73 -18.73
CA ASN A 119 1.58 14.77 -19.06
C ASN A 119 2.12 15.40 -20.34
N LYS A 120 1.26 15.49 -21.36
CA LYS A 120 1.44 16.45 -22.44
C LYS A 120 1.95 17.74 -21.79
N ALA A 121 2.87 18.45 -22.43
CA ALA A 121 3.23 19.79 -21.97
C ALA A 121 1.96 20.65 -22.03
N LEU A 122 1.18 20.62 -20.95
CA LEU A 122 0.00 21.43 -20.74
C LEU A 122 0.51 22.83 -20.48
N GLU A 123 -0.13 23.84 -21.05
CA GLU A 123 0.08 25.18 -20.52
C GLU A 123 -0.25 25.18 -19.03
N LEU A 124 0.49 25.95 -18.25
CA LEU A 124 0.37 26.02 -16.78
C LEU A 124 -1.09 26.19 -16.32
N SER A 125 -1.89 26.93 -17.09
CA SER A 125 -3.33 27.14 -16.87
C SER A 125 -4.16 25.85 -16.90
N GLU A 126 -3.87 24.95 -17.85
CA GLU A 126 -4.59 23.68 -18.00
C GLU A 126 -4.17 22.68 -16.92
N MET A 127 -2.90 22.70 -16.51
CA MET A 127 -2.41 21.92 -15.36
C MET A 127 -3.05 22.39 -14.04
N LEU A 128 -3.12 23.70 -13.80
CA LEU A 128 -3.76 24.25 -12.60
C LEU A 128 -5.24 23.85 -12.53
N LYS A 129 -5.96 23.97 -13.65
CA LYS A 129 -7.35 23.54 -13.72
C LYS A 129 -7.52 22.04 -13.42
N GLN A 130 -6.67 21.19 -14.00
CA GLN A 130 -6.72 19.74 -13.73
C GLN A 130 -6.39 19.43 -12.26
N MET A 131 -5.45 20.15 -11.65
CA MET A 131 -5.14 19.99 -10.23
C MET A 131 -6.31 20.42 -9.35
N GLU A 132 -6.98 21.54 -9.65
CA GLU A 132 -8.16 21.99 -8.92
C GLU A 132 -9.32 20.97 -9.03
N GLU A 133 -9.61 20.47 -10.22
CA GLU A 133 -10.61 19.42 -10.44
C GLU A 133 -10.24 18.12 -9.71
N THR A 134 -8.96 17.77 -9.67
CA THR A 134 -8.48 16.58 -8.95
C THR A 134 -8.63 16.75 -7.45
N VAL A 135 -8.30 17.93 -6.92
CA VAL A 135 -8.47 18.24 -5.49
C VAL A 135 -9.94 18.17 -5.08
N GLU A 136 -10.84 18.74 -5.90
CA GLU A 136 -12.29 18.67 -5.68
C GLU A 136 -12.77 17.21 -5.64
N LYS A 137 -12.36 16.40 -6.63
CA LYS A 137 -12.71 14.98 -6.69
C LYS A 137 -12.18 14.19 -5.49
N MET A 138 -10.93 14.42 -5.08
CA MET A 138 -10.35 13.76 -3.91
C MET A 138 -11.10 14.13 -2.63
N GLN A 139 -11.52 15.39 -2.49
CA GLN A 139 -12.29 15.84 -1.35
C GLN A 139 -13.68 15.18 -1.31
N GLU A 140 -14.35 15.05 -2.46
CA GLU A 140 -15.62 14.32 -2.57
C GLU A 140 -15.46 12.83 -2.20
N GLU A 141 -14.40 12.18 -2.70
CA GLU A 141 -14.08 10.79 -2.36
C GLU A 141 -13.80 10.62 -0.86
N MET A 142 -13.09 11.55 -0.22
CA MET A 142 -12.85 11.53 1.22
C MET A 142 -14.15 11.65 2.02
N GLU A 143 -15.06 12.55 1.62
CA GLU A 143 -16.37 12.69 2.28
C GLU A 143 -17.20 11.41 2.12
N LYS A 144 -17.21 10.82 0.93
CA LYS A 144 -17.90 9.56 0.65
C LYS A 144 -17.34 8.40 1.48
N LEU A 145 -16.00 8.30 1.57
CA LEU A 145 -15.35 7.30 2.41
C LEU A 145 -15.67 7.52 3.90
N GLY A 146 -15.68 8.77 4.35
CA GLY A 146 -16.08 9.13 5.71
C GLY A 146 -17.49 8.63 6.05
N LYS A 147 -18.46 8.94 5.19
CA LYS A 147 -19.85 8.44 5.33
C LYS A 147 -19.91 6.91 5.36
N GLY A 148 -19.18 6.24 4.46
CA GLY A 148 -19.11 4.78 4.44
C GLY A 148 -18.52 4.17 5.71
N CYS A 149 -17.53 4.82 6.31
CA CYS A 149 -16.97 4.42 7.61
C CYS A 149 -17.97 4.61 8.76
N ASP A 150 -18.70 5.74 8.78
CA ASP A 150 -19.73 6.00 9.77
C ASP A 150 -20.89 5.00 9.68
N ASP A 151 -21.36 4.70 8.46
CA ASP A 151 -22.38 3.69 8.20
C ASP A 151 -21.92 2.30 8.64
N LEU A 152 -20.68 1.93 8.32
CA LEU A 152 -20.10 0.65 8.75
C LEU A 152 -20.01 0.57 10.28
N LEU A 153 -19.57 1.64 10.94
CA LEU A 153 -19.47 1.69 12.40
C LEU A 153 -20.85 1.58 13.04
N GLN A 154 -21.86 2.25 12.47
CA GLN A 154 -23.25 2.12 12.92
C GLN A 154 -23.77 0.67 12.77
N ASN A 155 -23.47 0.02 11.65
CA ASN A 155 -23.84 -1.38 11.43
C ASN A 155 -23.14 -2.31 12.41
N MET A 156 -21.84 -2.13 12.64
CA MET A 156 -21.09 -2.89 13.64
C MET A 156 -21.67 -2.69 15.04
N LYS A 157 -22.02 -1.45 15.40
CA LYS A 157 -22.68 -1.15 16.67
C LYS A 157 -24.04 -1.84 16.79
N MET A 158 -24.84 -1.82 15.72
CA MET A 158 -26.14 -2.51 15.69
C MET A 158 -25.97 -4.02 15.87
N ILE A 159 -25.03 -4.64 15.17
CA ILE A 159 -24.72 -6.08 15.30
C ILE A 159 -24.24 -6.40 16.71
N VAL A 160 -23.35 -5.58 17.29
CA VAL A 160 -22.91 -5.76 18.67
C VAL A 160 -24.07 -5.60 19.64
N SER A 161 -24.94 -4.61 19.47
CA SER A 161 -26.14 -4.46 20.30
C SER A 161 -27.14 -5.61 20.14
N GLU A 162 -27.25 -6.18 18.94
CA GLU A 162 -28.07 -7.39 18.69
C GLU A 162 -27.47 -8.62 19.36
N MET A 163 -26.13 -8.75 19.35
CA MET A 163 -25.42 -9.84 20.03
C MET A 163 -25.35 -9.67 21.56
N GLU A 164 -25.26 -8.44 22.07
CA GLU A 164 -25.32 -8.10 23.51
C GLU A 164 -26.73 -8.33 24.11
N VAL A 165 -27.75 -8.59 23.28
CA VAL A 165 -29.07 -9.02 23.75
C VAL A 165 -29.35 -10.44 23.26
N GLY A 166 -28.47 -11.38 23.64
CA GLY A 166 -28.78 -12.80 23.59
C GLY A 166 -29.84 -13.16 24.65
N PRO A 167 -30.96 -13.84 24.31
CA PRO A 167 -32.05 -14.18 25.23
C PRO A 167 -31.66 -15.10 26.40
N TYR A 168 -30.45 -15.65 26.39
CA TYR A 168 -29.92 -16.47 27.48
C TYR A 168 -29.60 -15.65 28.74
N GLU A 169 -29.18 -14.39 28.62
CA GLU A 169 -28.75 -13.60 29.77
C GLU A 169 -29.93 -12.90 30.47
N LYS A 170 -30.95 -12.48 29.70
CA LYS A 170 -32.19 -11.90 30.27
C LYS A 170 -33.08 -12.93 30.96
N GLN A 171 -33.27 -14.13 30.39
CA GLN A 171 -34.03 -15.20 31.05
C GLN A 171 -33.29 -15.77 32.27
N SER A 172 -31.95 -15.84 32.22
CA SER A 172 -31.16 -16.30 33.35
C SER A 172 -31.17 -15.34 34.54
N LEU A 173 -31.26 -14.02 34.31
CA LEU A 173 -31.38 -13.04 35.39
C LEU A 173 -32.77 -13.06 36.04
N ASP A 174 -33.82 -13.17 35.23
CA ASP A 174 -35.21 -13.23 35.70
C ASP A 174 -35.47 -14.50 36.53
N HIS A 175 -35.00 -15.67 36.07
CA HIS A 175 -35.07 -16.90 36.84
C HIS A 175 -34.14 -16.93 38.05
N ALA A 176 -32.99 -16.25 38.01
CA ALA A 176 -32.12 -16.15 39.18
C ALA A 176 -32.76 -15.33 40.29
N GLU A 177 -33.44 -14.23 39.97
CA GLU A 177 -34.14 -13.40 40.95
C GLU A 177 -35.33 -14.15 41.58
N GLU A 178 -36.13 -14.84 40.76
CA GLU A 178 -37.24 -15.66 41.24
C GLU A 178 -36.76 -16.84 42.10
N THR A 179 -35.65 -17.49 41.73
CA THR A 179 -35.03 -18.55 42.54
C THR A 179 -34.48 -18.03 43.86
N VAL A 180 -33.83 -16.85 43.86
CA VAL A 180 -33.32 -16.22 45.09
C VAL A 180 -34.45 -15.83 46.02
N ASN A 181 -35.57 -15.33 45.50
CA ASN A 181 -36.75 -15.00 46.30
C ASN A 181 -37.41 -16.26 46.87
N GLY A 182 -37.59 -17.32 46.08
CA GLY A 182 -38.12 -18.59 46.57
C GLY A 182 -37.22 -19.26 47.64
N LEU A 183 -35.89 -19.17 47.48
CA LEU A 183 -34.95 -19.63 48.51
C LEU A 183 -35.04 -18.80 49.80
N ARG A 184 -35.26 -17.48 49.69
CA ARG A 184 -35.46 -16.61 50.87
C ARG A 184 -36.73 -16.98 51.62
N GLU A 185 -37.84 -17.16 50.93
CA GLU A 185 -39.11 -17.60 51.53
C GLU A 185 -38.99 -18.98 52.19
N LEU A 186 -38.25 -19.90 51.56
CA LEU A 186 -37.99 -21.22 52.14
C LEU A 186 -37.12 -21.11 53.42
N ILE A 187 -36.14 -20.23 53.45
CA ILE A 187 -35.33 -19.97 54.63
C ILE A 187 -36.21 -19.40 55.75
N GLU A 188 -37.04 -18.40 55.45
CA GLU A 188 -37.94 -17.77 56.42
C GLU A 188 -38.92 -18.78 57.02
N THR A 189 -39.53 -19.65 56.20
CA THR A 189 -40.43 -20.71 56.70
C THR A 189 -39.68 -21.74 57.55
N CYS A 190 -38.46 -22.11 57.19
CA CYS A 190 -37.64 -23.02 57.99
C CYS A 190 -37.25 -22.40 59.35
N GLU A 191 -36.92 -21.11 59.38
CA GLU A 191 -36.65 -20.37 60.62
C GLU A 191 -37.91 -20.28 61.51
N GLU A 192 -39.08 -20.05 60.91
CA GLU A 192 -40.35 -20.02 61.64
C GLU A 192 -40.72 -21.39 62.22
N LEU A 193 -40.52 -22.47 61.46
CA LEU A 193 -40.73 -23.84 61.95
C LEU A 193 -39.75 -24.20 63.08
N LEU A 194 -38.48 -23.82 62.97
CA LEU A 194 -37.50 -24.01 64.04
C LEU A 194 -37.91 -23.28 65.32
N LYS A 195 -38.35 -22.02 65.20
CA LYS A 195 -38.83 -21.23 66.33
C LYS A 195 -40.08 -21.84 66.96
N ASN A 196 -40.98 -22.39 66.17
CA ASN A 196 -42.18 -23.07 66.66
C ASN A 196 -41.87 -24.40 67.34
N CYS A 197 -40.89 -25.18 66.85
CA CYS A 197 -40.40 -26.38 67.52
C CYS A 197 -39.77 -26.03 68.87
N GLU A 198 -38.95 -24.98 68.93
CA GLU A 198 -38.36 -24.51 70.19
C GLU A 198 -39.45 -24.07 71.18
N ASN A 199 -40.44 -23.29 70.72
CA ASN A 199 -41.54 -22.84 71.58
C ASN A 199 -42.40 -23.99 72.11
N THR A 200 -42.70 -24.99 71.29
CA THR A 200 -43.48 -26.17 71.70
C THR A 200 -42.70 -27.07 72.67
N TYR A 201 -41.41 -27.23 72.45
CA TYR A 201 -40.52 -27.93 73.38
C TYR A 201 -40.46 -27.23 74.75
N GLN A 202 -40.30 -25.90 74.76
CA GLN A 202 -40.28 -25.12 76.00
C GLN A 202 -41.64 -25.13 76.73
N GLN A 203 -42.76 -25.20 76.00
CA GLN A 203 -44.09 -25.37 76.60
C GLN A 203 -44.27 -26.76 77.23
N ALA A 204 -43.82 -27.82 76.57
CA ALA A 204 -43.87 -29.19 77.10
C ALA A 204 -43.05 -29.34 78.39
N GLN A 205 -41.83 -28.78 78.44
CA GLN A 205 -41.01 -28.77 79.65
C GLN A 205 -41.65 -28.00 80.82
N ARG A 206 -42.43 -26.95 80.54
CA ARG A 206 -43.15 -26.17 81.57
C ARG A 206 -44.39 -26.89 82.09
N THR A 207 -45.02 -27.75 81.30
CA THR A 207 -46.15 -28.57 81.74
C THR A 207 -45.74 -29.80 82.55
N GLU A 208 -44.53 -30.34 82.36
CA GLU A 208 -44.01 -31.46 83.16
C GLU A 208 -43.44 -31.04 84.54
N ASN A 209 -43.15 -29.75 84.75
CA ASN A 209 -42.63 -29.21 86.01
C ASN A 209 -43.70 -28.56 86.91
N LYS A 210 -44.99 -28.84 86.65
CA LYS A 210 -46.14 -28.36 87.44
C LYS A 210 -46.94 -29.53 87.96
#